data_AF-A0A1A7XG19-F1
#
_entry.id   AF-A0A1A7XG19-F1
#
_cell.length_a   1.000
_cell.length_b   1.000
_cell.length_c   1.000
_cell.angle_alpha   90.00
_cell.angle_beta   90.00
_cell.angle_gamma   90.00
#
_symmetry.space_group_name_H-M   'P 1'
#
loop_
_entity.id
_entity.type
_entity.pdbx_description
1 polymer ?
#
loop_
_entity_poly.entity_id
_entity_poly.type
_entity_poly.pdbx_seq_one_letter_code
_entity_poly.pdbx_strand_id
1 'polypeptide(L)'
;DIMKLAHQFLQNFCAGNLQNQALLHKHVNLFLNPGILEAVTMQHIFTNNYQLCCEINERVVQHFVHCIETHGRNVQYLKFLQIVVKAENKFIKKCQDIIMAELVNA
;
A
#
# COMPACT_ATOMS: atom_id res chain seq x y z
N ASP A 1 12.92 11.53 14.41
CA ASP A 1 13.20 10.23 15.06
C ASP A 1 11.99 9.50 15.61
N ILE A 2 11.15 10.13 16.45
CA ILE A 2 9.98 9.44 17.06
C ILE A 2 9.01 8.90 16.01
N MET A 3 8.64 9.69 14.99
CA MET A 3 7.74 9.22 13.93
C MET A 3 8.31 8.01 13.17
N LYS A 4 9.60 8.01 12.86
CA LYS A 4 10.25 6.86 12.21
C LYS A 4 10.15 5.60 13.08
N LEU A 5 10.35 5.73 14.39
CA LEU A 5 10.19 4.62 15.34
C LEU A 5 8.74 4.13 15.42
N ALA A 6 7.77 5.04 15.40
CA ALA A 6 6.35 4.70 15.37
C ALA A 6 5.99 3.89 14.12
N HIS A 7 6.44 4.33 12.93
CA HIS A 7 6.24 3.57 11.69
C HIS A 7 6.93 2.21 11.72
N GLN A 8 8.17 2.12 12.24
CA GLN A 8 8.88 0.86 12.37
C GLN A 8 8.14 -0.11 13.31
N PHE A 9 7.58 0.41 14.41
CA PHE A 9 6.74 -0.38 15.30
C PHE A 9 5.52 -0.95 14.57
N LEU A 10 4.79 -0.12 13.82
CA LEU A 10 3.61 -0.56 13.06
C LEU A 10 3.96 -1.59 11.97
N GLN A 11 5.10 -1.42 11.30
CA GLN A 11 5.60 -2.36 10.30
C GLN A 11 5.87 -3.73 10.93
N ASN A 12 6.54 -3.75 12.09
CA ASN A 12 6.81 -4.98 12.84
C ASN A 12 5.52 -5.58 13.43
N PHE A 13 4.57 -4.74 13.84
CA PHE A 13 3.26 -5.18 14.33
C PHE A 13 2.49 -5.99 13.27
N CYS A 14 2.64 -5.65 11.99
CA CYS A 14 2.05 -6.38 10.87
C CYS A 14 2.89 -7.56 10.35
N ALA A 15 4.18 -7.63 10.65
CA ALA A 15 5.10 -8.59 10.03
C ALA A 15 4.67 -10.04 10.26
N GLY A 16 4.21 -10.72 9.20
CA GLY A 16 3.75 -12.11 9.26
C GLY A 16 2.44 -12.33 10.05
N ASN A 17 1.73 -11.26 10.41
CA ASN A 17 0.52 -11.34 11.22
C ASN A 17 -0.70 -10.76 10.47
N LEU A 18 -1.48 -11.65 9.85
CA LEU A 18 -2.66 -11.29 9.04
C LEU A 18 -3.74 -10.57 9.86
N GLN A 19 -3.89 -10.90 11.14
CA GLN A 19 -4.89 -10.27 12.01
C GLN A 19 -4.51 -8.81 12.30
N ASN A 20 -3.24 -8.56 12.61
CA ASN A 20 -2.73 -7.22 12.86
C ASN A 20 -2.75 -6.35 11.60
N GLN A 21 -2.47 -6.94 10.43
CA GLN A 21 -2.68 -6.30 9.14
C GLN A 21 -4.15 -5.87 8.96
N ALA A 22 -5.11 -6.75 9.24
CA ALA A 22 -6.53 -6.41 9.15
C ALA A 22 -6.95 -5.33 10.16
N LEU A 23 -6.34 -5.30 11.35
CA LEU A 23 -6.56 -4.23 12.34
C LEU A 23 -6.08 -2.87 11.82
N LEU A 24 -4.85 -2.77 11.32
CA LEU A 24 -4.35 -1.52 10.75
C LEU A 24 -5.08 -1.13 9.46
N HIS A 25 -5.56 -2.11 8.69
CA HIS A 25 -6.33 -1.85 7.48
C HIS A 25 -7.60 -1.03 7.76
N LYS A 26 -8.24 -1.22 8.91
CA LYS A 26 -9.41 -0.41 9.31
C LYS A 26 -9.09 1.09 9.44
N HIS A 27 -7.82 1.44 9.55
CA HIS A 27 -7.31 2.79 9.73
C HIS A 27 -6.37 3.22 8.58
N VAL A 28 -6.44 2.58 7.39
CA VAL A 28 -5.54 2.89 6.25
C VAL A 28 -5.50 4.36 5.86
N ASN A 29 -6.60 5.09 6.07
CA ASN A 29 -6.69 6.52 5.73
C ASN A 29 -5.67 7.38 6.49
N LEU A 30 -5.18 6.93 7.64
CA LEU A 30 -4.11 7.63 8.38
C LEU A 30 -2.78 7.66 7.61
N PHE A 31 -2.60 6.73 6.65
CA PHE A 31 -1.38 6.57 5.87
C PHE A 31 -1.54 7.05 4.42
N LEU A 32 -2.64 7.75 4.07
CA LEU A 32 -2.86 8.33 2.75
C LEU A 32 -2.29 9.75 2.64
N ASN A 33 -1.06 9.92 3.13
CA ASN A 33 -0.27 11.14 2.96
C ASN A 33 0.91 10.82 2.03
N PRO A 34 1.40 11.80 1.24
CA PRO A 34 2.50 11.62 0.29
C PRO A 34 3.88 11.52 0.98
N GLY A 35 4.01 10.59 1.93
CA GLY A 35 5.21 10.36 2.72
C GLY A 35 5.77 8.96 2.55
N ILE A 36 7.10 8.88 2.64
CA ILE A 36 7.83 7.62 2.40
C ILE A 36 7.62 6.62 3.54
N LEU A 37 7.46 7.10 4.77
CA LEU A 37 7.22 6.22 5.92
C LEU A 37 5.83 5.59 5.82
N GLU A 38 4.84 6.37 5.40
CA GLU A 38 3.47 5.97 5.14
C GLU A 38 3.42 4.91 4.04
N ALA A 39 4.13 5.13 2.93
CA ALA A 39 4.26 4.14 1.86
C ALA A 39 4.83 2.81 2.36
N VAL A 40 5.92 2.83 3.14
CA VAL A 40 6.53 1.61 3.68
C VAL A 40 5.60 0.92 4.69
N THR A 41 4.88 1.68 5.51
CA THR A 41 3.87 1.10 6.43
C THR A 41 2.72 0.47 5.65
N MET A 42 2.23 1.12 4.59
CA MET A 42 1.21 0.55 3.71
C MET A 42 1.69 -0.73 3.02
N GLN A 43 2.96 -0.80 2.60
CA GLN A 43 3.53 -2.06 2.10
C GLN A 43 3.37 -3.19 3.13
N HIS A 44 3.69 -2.96 4.41
CA HIS A 44 3.61 -3.99 5.45
C HIS A 44 2.18 -4.40 5.81
N ILE A 45 1.23 -3.46 5.72
CA ILE A 45 -0.21 -3.75 5.93
C ILE A 45 -0.71 -4.75 4.88
N PHE A 46 -0.30 -4.62 3.63
CA PHE A 46 -0.83 -5.43 2.52
C PHE A 46 0.09 -6.59 2.10
N THR A 47 1.35 -6.63 2.56
CA THR A 47 2.32 -7.65 2.14
C THR A 47 1.81 -9.06 2.46
N ASN A 48 1.76 -9.89 1.42
CA ASN A 48 1.39 -11.30 1.48
C ASN A 48 0.04 -11.55 2.17
N ASN A 49 -0.92 -10.65 1.99
CA ASN A 49 -2.29 -10.80 2.47
C ASN A 49 -3.25 -10.68 1.29
N TYR A 50 -3.57 -11.82 0.68
CA TYR A 50 -4.39 -11.83 -0.53
C TYR A 50 -5.78 -11.23 -0.30
N GLN A 51 -6.39 -11.52 0.86
CA GLN A 51 -7.73 -11.02 1.19
C GLN A 51 -7.77 -9.48 1.22
N LEU A 52 -6.84 -8.85 1.94
CA LEU A 52 -6.80 -7.39 2.03
C LEU A 52 -6.52 -6.75 0.67
N CYS A 53 -5.61 -7.32 -0.12
CA CYS A 53 -5.33 -6.78 -1.45
C CYS A 53 -6.52 -6.94 -2.40
N CYS A 54 -7.36 -7.97 -2.27
CA CYS A 54 -8.60 -8.10 -3.05
C CYS A 54 -9.67 -7.09 -2.64
N GLU A 55 -9.76 -6.78 -1.34
CA GLU A 55 -10.76 -5.88 -0.77
C GLU A 55 -10.34 -4.40 -0.79
N ILE A 56 -9.11 -4.10 -1.24
CA ILE A 56 -8.56 -2.75 -1.23
C ILE A 56 -9.48 -1.75 -1.95
N ASN A 57 -9.64 -0.58 -1.33
CA ASN A 57 -10.37 0.54 -1.91
C ASN A 57 -9.56 1.14 -3.07
N GLU A 58 -10.20 1.40 -4.21
CA GLU A 58 -9.57 1.99 -5.39
C GLU A 58 -8.84 3.31 -5.09
N ARG A 59 -9.39 4.13 -4.19
CA ARG A 59 -8.80 5.43 -3.81
C ARG A 59 -7.41 5.30 -3.22
N VAL A 60 -7.11 4.17 -2.57
CA VAL A 60 -5.77 3.89 -2.02
C VAL A 60 -4.79 3.70 -3.16
N VAL A 61 -5.16 2.92 -4.18
CA VAL A 61 -4.32 2.67 -5.36
C VAL A 61 -4.09 3.96 -6.14
N GLN A 62 -5.17 4.71 -6.41
CA GLN A 62 -5.12 6.01 -7.09
C GLN A 62 -4.22 7.00 -6.37
N HIS A 63 -4.31 7.09 -5.04
CA HIS A 63 -3.43 7.94 -4.24
C HIS A 63 -1.94 7.65 -4.48
N PHE A 64 -1.54 6.37 -4.53
CA PHE A 64 -0.14 6.01 -4.75
C PHE A 64 0.33 6.21 -6.19
N VAL A 65 -0.55 6.07 -7.19
CA VAL A 65 -0.25 6.46 -8.57
C VAL A 65 -0.03 7.96 -8.66
N HIS A 66 -0.95 8.76 -8.10
CA HIS A 66 -0.82 10.21 -8.04
C HIS A 66 0.44 10.68 -7.30
N CYS A 67 0.83 10.01 -6.22
CA CYS A 67 2.07 10.31 -5.50
C CYS A 67 3.32 10.16 -6.37
N ILE A 68 3.34 9.18 -7.29
CA ILE A 68 4.46 8.97 -8.22
C ILE A 68 4.56 10.14 -9.22
N GLU A 69 3.42 10.63 -9.69
CA GLU A 69 3.34 11.73 -10.65
C GLU A 69 3.74 13.06 -10.02
N THR A 70 3.21 13.36 -8.83
CA THR A 70 3.29 14.69 -8.23
C THR A 70 4.44 14.88 -7.26
N HIS A 71 4.86 13.83 -6.55
CA HIS A 71 5.90 13.90 -5.52
C HIS A 71 7.21 13.22 -5.95
N GLY A 72 7.27 12.76 -7.20
CA GLY A 72 8.45 12.15 -7.80
C GLY A 72 8.49 10.63 -7.70
N ARG A 73 9.36 10.04 -8.52
CA ARG A 73 9.51 8.59 -8.69
C ARG A 73 10.26 7.97 -7.51
N ASN A 74 9.58 7.80 -6.39
CA ASN A 74 10.12 7.04 -5.26
C ASN A 74 9.82 5.55 -5.40
N VAL A 75 10.83 4.70 -5.19
CA VAL A 75 10.71 3.24 -5.26
C VAL A 75 9.68 2.67 -4.28
N GLN A 76 9.41 3.34 -3.15
CA GLN A 76 8.48 2.83 -2.14
C GLN A 76 7.02 2.89 -2.59
N TYR A 77 6.64 3.88 -3.42
CA TYR A 77 5.31 3.92 -4.02
C TYR A 77 5.14 2.78 -5.04
N LEU A 78 6.16 2.53 -5.87
CA LEU A 78 6.16 1.42 -6.82
C LEU A 78 6.10 0.05 -6.13
N LYS A 79 6.85 -0.14 -5.04
CA LYS A 79 6.79 -1.37 -4.24
C LYS A 79 5.41 -1.62 -3.65
N PHE A 80 4.73 -0.57 -3.19
CA PHE A 80 3.35 -0.69 -2.75
C PHE A 80 2.44 -1.18 -3.89
N LEU A 81 2.51 -0.55 -5.07
CA LEU A 81 1.74 -0.98 -6.24
C LEU A 81 2.04 -2.44 -6.61
N GLN A 82 3.30 -2.88 -6.56
CA GLN A 82 3.70 -4.28 -6.80
C GLN A 82 3.05 -5.26 -5.81
N ILE A 83 2.94 -4.89 -4.54
CA ILE A 83 2.31 -5.73 -3.49
C ILE A 83 0.81 -5.90 -3.75
N VAL A 84 0.11 -4.82 -4.12
CA VAL A 84 -1.35 -4.87 -4.29
C VAL A 84 -1.79 -5.51 -5.61
N VAL A 85 -0.92 -5.59 -6.63
CA VAL A 85 -1.23 -6.33 -7.88
C VAL A 85 -0.98 -7.83 -7.78
N LYS A 86 -0.13 -8.27 -6.84
CA LYS A 86 0.18 -9.68 -6.64
C LYS A 86 0.46 -10.00 -5.17
N ALA A 87 -0.40 -10.82 -4.56
CA ALA A 87 -0.24 -11.31 -3.20
C ALA A 87 -0.37 -12.84 -3.17
N GLU A 88 0.40 -13.52 -2.32
CA GLU A 88 0.39 -15.00 -2.20
C GLU A 88 0.53 -15.73 -3.56
N ASN A 89 1.36 -15.18 -4.45
CA ASN A 89 1.54 -15.66 -5.83
C ASN A 89 0.30 -15.58 -6.75
N LYS A 90 -0.78 -14.93 -6.31
CA LYS A 90 -1.99 -14.71 -7.12
C LYS A 90 -2.03 -13.26 -7.60
N PHE A 91 -2.38 -13.09 -8.88
CA PHE A 91 -2.60 -11.77 -9.46
C PHE A 91 -3.97 -11.22 -9.08
N ILE A 92 -4.04 -9.91 -8.84
CA ILE A 92 -5.24 -9.22 -8.38
C ILE A 92 -5.69 -8.29 -9.49
N LYS A 93 -6.56 -8.85 -10.35
CA LYS A 93 -7.02 -8.19 -11.58
C LYS A 93 -7.58 -6.79 -11.32
N LYS A 94 -8.39 -6.62 -10.28
CA LYS A 94 -8.95 -5.31 -9.88
C LYS A 94 -7.87 -4.23 -9.73
N CYS A 95 -6.80 -4.53 -9.00
CA CYS A 95 -5.70 -3.59 -8.79
C CYS A 95 -4.93 -3.31 -10.08
N GLN A 96 -4.70 -4.34 -10.91
CA GLN A 96 -4.04 -4.19 -12.21
C GLN A 96 -4.85 -3.27 -13.14
N ASP A 97 -6.16 -3.49 -13.22
CA ASP A 97 -7.06 -2.70 -14.07
C ASP A 97 -7.08 -1.23 -13.63
N ILE A 98 -7.14 -0.95 -12.31
CA ILE A 98 -7.08 0.41 -11.77
C ILE A 98 -5.75 1.09 -12.11
N ILE A 99 -4.62 0.42 -11.86
CA ILE A 99 -3.30 0.99 -12.14
C ILE A 99 -3.15 1.30 -13.63
N MET A 100 -3.60 0.39 -14.50
CA MET A 100 -3.55 0.63 -15.95
C MET A 100 -4.45 1.80 -16.37
N ALA A 101 -5.64 1.92 -15.81
CA ALA A 101 -6.54 3.04 -16.10
C ALA A 101 -5.92 4.37 -15.67
N GLU A 102 -5.35 4.45 -14.48
CA GLU A 102 -4.70 5.68 -14.00
C GLU A 102 -3.46 6.02 -14.84
N LEU A 103 -2.61 5.05 -15.18
CA LEU A 103 -1.41 5.28 -16.00
C LEU A 103 -1.70 5.71 -17.44
N VAL A 104 -2.85 5.35 -18.00
CA VAL A 104 -3.27 5.77 -19.36
C VAL A 104 -3.92 7.15 -19.35
N ASN A 105 -4.54 7.54 -18.23
CA ASN A 105 -5.25 8.81 -18.09
C ASN A 105 -4.36 9.95 -17.54
N ALA A 106 -3.13 9.63 -17.11
CA ALA A 106 -2.09 10.57 -16.68
C ALA A 106 -1.26 11.11 -17.86
#